data_AF-A0A2A4QJS1-F1
#
_entry.id   AF-A0A2A4QJS1-F1
#
_cell.length_a   1.000
_cell.length_b   1.000
_cell.length_c   1.000
_cell.angle_alpha   90.00
_cell.angle_beta   90.00
_cell.angle_gamma   90.00
#
_symmetry.space_group_name_H-M   'P 1'
#
loop_
_entity.id
_entity.type
_entity.pdbx_description
1 polymer ?
#
loop_
_entity_poly.entity_id
_entity_poly.type
_entity_poly.pdbx_seq_one_letter_code
_entity_poly.pdbx_strand_id
1 'polypeptide(L)'
;MIVIRACIMLCLLTSANPDSFAKTESVDSLIRELNTAASDSMHVNILNKLCKRLTRKSPEEAFQYASEAATIAKIIGFNKGLAESFTHMGVVKYNGGDYEEAIDYYAQALAILKELNNAGQKAKVLNNIGVVNLRRGKYDIAVEYFLKSLKIKQELGDKRGIATCMNNIAIVFEERGDYDKALDYNFQSLKTNESLNNKEGIARSLNNIGVLYRDQGNDLIALEYYRKSLKIKEELEDNKGIAMVYNNIGVVYDNMYDKARNQIHFEKAMEYYFKSLKIRKSQKDKNGIADNLNNLGTLFEEIGEYDTALVYYGESMKIRVELGEKEGMARCLNNMAEVFENQGNPDKAIEFCNKSLSIASELGTKAIQKSNYFILALSYEGKNDYKLALANYKLYTEVKDSLFNENKSKEIGKLEAKYDFEKALEERERLEAENLRAENESKQRRNNLQYSGILIFLVLSFALVFMLGRISVPNRLAEGMIFFSFLLFFEFTLVLLDPYIDRYSSGAPAIKLGFNALLAGLIFPLHSFIETKLKGRIVKS
;
A
#
# COMPACT_ATOMS: atom_id res chain seq x y z
N MET A 1 -2.48 -5.86 -18.07
CA MET A 1 -2.32 -6.02 -16.60
C MET A 1 -3.47 -5.36 -15.85
N ILE A 2 -4.60 -6.05 -15.85
CA ILE A 2 -5.69 -5.78 -14.92
C ILE A 2 -5.21 -6.32 -13.57
N VAL A 3 -4.85 -5.42 -12.65
CA VAL A 3 -4.66 -5.84 -11.25
C VAL A 3 -5.97 -6.47 -10.82
N ILE A 4 -5.93 -7.77 -10.51
CA ILE A 4 -7.01 -8.50 -9.86
C ILE A 4 -7.28 -7.77 -8.54
N ARG A 5 -8.24 -6.83 -8.55
CA ARG A 5 -8.76 -6.23 -7.32
C ARG A 5 -9.45 -7.35 -6.58
N ALA A 6 -8.74 -7.89 -5.58
CA ALA A 6 -9.23 -8.98 -4.74
C ALA A 6 -10.62 -8.66 -4.18
N CYS A 7 -11.36 -9.70 -3.80
CA CYS A 7 -12.70 -9.59 -3.21
C CYS A 7 -12.67 -8.72 -1.93
N ILE A 8 -12.86 -7.42 -2.10
CA ILE A 8 -13.02 -6.48 -1.01
C ILE A 8 -14.34 -6.79 -0.32
N MET A 9 -14.28 -7.16 0.96
CA MET A 9 -15.46 -7.53 1.73
C MET A 9 -16.24 -6.27 2.14
N LEU A 10 -17.10 -5.80 1.23
CA LEU A 10 -18.10 -4.78 1.51
C LEU A 10 -19.01 -5.25 2.64
N CYS A 11 -18.99 -4.52 3.76
CA CYS A 11 -19.81 -4.84 4.91
C CYS A 11 -21.17 -4.16 4.79
N LEU A 12 -22.14 -4.87 4.19
CA LEU A 12 -23.53 -4.61 4.52
C LEU A 12 -23.76 -4.99 5.98
N LEU A 13 -24.36 -4.10 6.75
CA LEU A 13 -24.74 -4.37 8.14
C LEU A 13 -26.04 -5.19 8.17
N THR A 14 -26.07 -6.35 7.52
CA THR A 14 -27.01 -7.39 7.90
C THR A 14 -26.52 -7.92 9.24
N SER A 15 -27.25 -7.69 10.33
CA SER A 15 -26.83 -8.01 11.70
C SER A 15 -26.04 -9.32 11.77
N ALA A 16 -24.72 -9.23 11.86
CA ALA A 16 -23.88 -10.34 12.27
C ALA A 16 -24.23 -10.58 13.74
N ASN A 17 -24.87 -11.71 14.02
CA ASN A 17 -25.24 -12.06 15.37
C ASN A 17 -23.95 -12.33 16.17
N PRO A 18 -23.84 -11.86 17.42
CA PRO A 18 -22.78 -12.24 18.35
C PRO A 18 -22.96 -13.65 18.94
N ASP A 19 -24.05 -14.36 18.65
CA ASP A 19 -24.35 -15.63 19.28
C ASP A 19 -23.79 -16.81 18.48
N SER A 20 -22.49 -17.06 18.58
CA SER A 20 -21.87 -18.30 18.09
C SER A 20 -22.21 -19.54 18.94
N PHE A 21 -23.21 -19.47 19.82
CA PHE A 21 -23.71 -20.61 20.60
C PHE A 21 -25.24 -20.71 20.73
N ALA A 22 -26.02 -19.81 20.13
CA ALA A 22 -27.47 -20.03 20.00
C ALA A 22 -27.72 -20.93 18.78
N LYS A 23 -28.47 -22.04 18.97
CA LYS A 23 -28.95 -22.90 17.88
C LYS A 23 -29.48 -22.01 16.75
N THR A 24 -28.76 -22.02 15.63
CA THR A 24 -29.15 -21.24 14.46
C THR A 24 -30.45 -21.84 13.94
N GLU A 25 -31.59 -21.16 14.15
CA GLU A 25 -32.90 -21.60 13.65
C GLU A 25 -32.81 -21.94 12.15
N SER A 26 -33.16 -23.18 11.78
CA SER A 26 -33.16 -23.61 10.38
C SER A 26 -34.32 -22.97 9.62
N VAL A 27 -34.20 -22.88 8.29
CA VAL A 27 -35.30 -22.42 7.42
C VAL A 27 -36.56 -23.25 7.68
N ASP A 28 -36.42 -24.57 7.85
CA ASP A 28 -37.55 -25.47 8.15
C ASP A 28 -38.17 -25.25 9.55
N SER A 29 -37.41 -24.73 10.51
CA SER A 29 -37.96 -24.31 11.82
C SER A 29 -38.80 -23.06 11.64
N LEU A 30 -38.25 -22.07 10.92
CA LEU A 30 -38.92 -20.80 10.67
C LEU A 30 -40.20 -20.97 9.85
N ILE A 31 -40.21 -21.85 8.84
CA ILE A 31 -41.42 -22.16 8.05
C ILE A 31 -42.49 -22.82 8.94
N ARG A 32 -42.10 -23.73 9.84
CA ARG A 32 -43.05 -24.35 10.77
C ARG A 32 -43.65 -23.34 11.73
N GLU A 33 -42.82 -22.47 12.30
CA GLU A 33 -43.27 -21.38 13.17
C GLU A 33 -44.21 -20.42 12.41
N LEU A 34 -43.88 -20.08 11.16
CA LEU A 34 -44.70 -19.24 10.29
C LEU A 34 -46.11 -19.82 10.09
N ASN A 35 -46.20 -21.12 9.82
CA ASN A 35 -47.48 -21.82 9.60
C ASN A 35 -48.37 -21.86 10.85
N THR A 36 -47.81 -21.64 12.03
CA THR A 36 -48.53 -21.63 13.32
C THR A 36 -48.77 -20.24 13.87
N ALA A 37 -48.13 -19.21 13.31
CA ALA A 37 -48.23 -17.83 13.79
C ALA A 37 -49.50 -17.15 13.25
N ALA A 38 -50.30 -16.58 14.15
CA ALA A 38 -51.35 -15.64 13.77
C ALA A 38 -50.73 -14.45 13.01
N SER A 39 -51.46 -13.78 12.10
CA SER A 39 -50.97 -12.62 11.34
C SER A 39 -50.74 -11.39 12.23
N ASP A 40 -49.70 -11.46 13.04
CA ASP A 40 -49.32 -10.48 14.06
C ASP A 40 -47.86 -10.06 13.88
N SER A 41 -47.31 -9.34 14.87
CA SER A 41 -45.91 -8.90 14.82
C SER A 41 -44.89 -10.05 14.80
N MET A 42 -45.22 -11.23 15.34
CA MET A 42 -44.36 -12.41 15.31
C MET A 42 -44.27 -12.96 13.89
N HIS A 43 -45.40 -13.02 13.18
CA HIS A 43 -45.45 -13.42 11.78
C HIS A 43 -44.56 -12.53 10.89
N VAL A 44 -44.63 -11.20 11.06
CA VAL A 44 -43.75 -10.25 10.35
C VAL A 44 -42.27 -10.51 10.66
N ASN A 45 -41.92 -10.76 11.92
CA ASN A 45 -40.54 -11.01 12.33
C ASN A 45 -40.01 -12.32 11.73
N ILE A 46 -40.82 -13.38 11.67
CA ILE A 46 -40.43 -14.67 11.07
C ILE A 46 -40.20 -14.51 9.57
N LEU A 47 -41.08 -13.81 8.85
CA LEU A 47 -40.90 -13.53 7.43
C LEU A 47 -39.62 -12.73 7.15
N ASN A 48 -39.34 -11.69 7.95
CA ASN A 48 -38.09 -10.93 7.83
C ASN A 48 -36.85 -11.81 8.10
N LYS A 49 -36.91 -12.70 9.10
CA LYS A 49 -35.85 -13.70 9.36
C LYS A 49 -35.68 -14.64 8.16
N LEU A 50 -36.76 -15.15 7.58
CA LEU A 50 -36.73 -16.02 6.39
C LEU A 50 -36.09 -15.31 5.20
N CYS A 51 -36.50 -14.08 4.90
CA CYS A 51 -35.85 -13.25 3.88
C CYS A 51 -34.35 -13.16 4.12
N LYS A 52 -33.91 -12.80 5.34
CA LYS A 52 -32.48 -12.69 5.67
C LYS A 52 -31.71 -14.00 5.41
N ARG A 53 -32.32 -15.16 5.68
CA ARG A 53 -31.70 -16.48 5.46
C ARG A 53 -31.61 -16.85 3.99
N LEU A 54 -32.64 -16.49 3.22
CA LEU A 54 -32.78 -16.88 1.82
C LEU A 54 -32.19 -15.85 0.85
N THR A 55 -31.85 -14.65 1.32
CA THR A 55 -31.30 -13.55 0.52
C THR A 55 -30.17 -13.98 -0.43
N ARG A 56 -29.32 -14.94 -0.04
CA ARG A 56 -28.22 -15.46 -0.88
C ARG A 56 -28.53 -16.78 -1.59
N LYS A 57 -29.55 -17.51 -1.16
CA LYS A 57 -29.89 -18.86 -1.66
C LYS A 57 -30.99 -18.80 -2.71
N SER A 58 -32.02 -18.01 -2.45
CA SER A 58 -33.21 -17.82 -3.27
C SER A 58 -33.63 -16.35 -3.17
N PRO A 59 -32.96 -15.43 -3.90
CA PRO A 59 -33.24 -13.99 -3.81
C PRO A 59 -34.71 -13.63 -4.10
N GLU A 60 -35.34 -14.30 -5.06
CA GLU A 60 -36.74 -14.09 -5.43
C GLU A 60 -37.67 -14.46 -4.28
N GLU A 61 -37.45 -15.63 -3.68
CA GLU A 61 -38.22 -16.11 -2.53
C GLU A 61 -38.01 -15.21 -1.31
N ALA A 62 -36.76 -14.77 -1.08
CA ALA A 62 -36.44 -13.83 -0.02
C ALA A 62 -37.19 -12.51 -0.19
N PHE A 63 -37.23 -11.99 -1.42
CA PHE A 63 -37.98 -10.77 -1.74
C PHE A 63 -39.48 -10.93 -1.50
N GLN A 64 -40.05 -12.10 -1.83
CA GLN A 64 -41.45 -12.40 -1.55
C GLN A 64 -41.76 -12.37 -0.05
N TYR A 65 -40.96 -13.05 0.78
CA TYR A 65 -41.16 -13.01 2.23
C TYR A 65 -41.04 -11.59 2.80
N ALA A 66 -40.08 -10.79 2.34
CA ALA A 66 -39.97 -9.40 2.80
C ALA A 66 -41.13 -8.53 2.33
N SER A 67 -41.66 -8.75 1.13
CA SER A 67 -42.84 -8.04 0.59
C SER A 67 -44.11 -8.38 1.36
N GLU A 68 -44.29 -9.67 1.69
CA GLU A 68 -45.38 -10.14 2.54
C GLU A 68 -45.27 -9.54 3.95
N ALA A 69 -44.07 -9.58 4.55
CA ALA A 69 -43.80 -8.98 5.85
C ALA A 69 -44.15 -7.49 5.88
N ALA A 70 -43.77 -6.74 4.83
CA ALA A 70 -44.09 -5.32 4.71
C ALA A 70 -45.61 -5.09 4.62
N THR A 71 -46.31 -5.92 3.86
CA THR A 71 -47.78 -5.82 3.69
C THR A 71 -48.50 -6.04 5.02
N ILE A 72 -48.17 -7.13 5.71
CA ILE A 72 -48.76 -7.45 7.02
C ILE A 72 -48.40 -6.37 8.04
N ALA A 73 -47.13 -5.96 8.11
CA ALA A 73 -46.67 -4.93 9.03
C ALA A 73 -47.42 -3.60 8.85
N LYS A 74 -47.74 -3.23 7.62
CA LYS A 74 -48.51 -2.03 7.31
C LYS A 74 -49.97 -2.14 7.78
N ILE A 75 -50.60 -3.30 7.60
CA ILE A 75 -51.99 -3.55 8.04
C ILE A 75 -52.10 -3.49 9.56
N ILE A 76 -51.16 -4.11 10.29
CA ILE A 76 -51.20 -4.18 11.76
C ILE A 76 -50.55 -2.96 12.45
N GLY A 77 -50.04 -1.99 11.68
CA GLY A 77 -49.37 -0.80 12.22
C GLY A 77 -48.01 -1.08 12.88
N PHE A 78 -47.33 -2.18 12.53
CA PHE A 78 -46.04 -2.56 13.11
C PHE A 78 -44.85 -1.91 12.37
N ASN A 79 -44.68 -0.60 12.58
CA ASN A 79 -43.67 0.21 11.88
C ASN A 79 -42.23 -0.29 12.04
N LYS A 80 -41.87 -0.91 13.18
CA LYS A 80 -40.53 -1.49 13.36
C LYS A 80 -40.27 -2.64 12.39
N GLY A 81 -41.23 -3.56 12.25
CA GLY A 81 -41.14 -4.67 11.30
C GLY A 81 -41.18 -4.19 9.85
N LEU A 82 -41.99 -3.18 9.55
CA LEU A 82 -42.07 -2.58 8.22
C LEU A 82 -40.72 -1.97 7.77
N ALA A 83 -40.06 -1.21 8.64
CA ALA A 83 -38.74 -0.65 8.35
C ALA A 83 -37.67 -1.75 8.13
N GLU A 84 -37.76 -2.85 8.87
CA GLU A 84 -36.88 -4.01 8.69
C GLU A 84 -37.14 -4.73 7.36
N SER A 85 -38.41 -4.90 6.98
CA SER A 85 -38.80 -5.46 5.69
C SER A 85 -38.25 -4.65 4.52
N PHE A 86 -38.42 -3.32 4.53
CA PHE A 86 -37.83 -2.46 3.50
C PHE A 86 -36.29 -2.52 3.49
N THR A 87 -35.66 -2.60 4.66
CA THR A 87 -34.20 -2.79 4.73
C THR A 87 -33.78 -4.11 4.07
N HIS A 88 -34.54 -5.19 4.27
CA HIS A 88 -34.27 -6.48 3.65
C HIS A 88 -34.51 -6.48 2.14
N MET A 89 -35.61 -5.88 1.67
CA MET A 89 -35.88 -5.71 0.23
C MET A 89 -34.74 -4.94 -0.45
N GLY A 90 -34.25 -3.86 0.18
CA GLY A 90 -33.10 -3.11 -0.33
C GLY A 90 -31.82 -3.95 -0.42
N VAL A 91 -31.57 -4.84 0.56
CA VAL A 91 -30.42 -5.78 0.49
C VAL A 91 -30.58 -6.80 -0.63
N VAL A 92 -31.77 -7.35 -0.84
CA VAL A 92 -32.04 -8.29 -1.93
C VAL A 92 -31.81 -7.62 -3.28
N LYS A 93 -32.36 -6.42 -3.48
CA LYS A 93 -32.17 -5.62 -4.71
C LYS A 93 -30.72 -5.26 -4.96
N TYR A 94 -30.00 -4.82 -3.92
CA TYR A 94 -28.55 -4.58 -4.02
C TYR A 94 -27.79 -5.83 -4.49
N ASN A 95 -28.11 -7.02 -3.97
CA ASN A 95 -27.44 -8.25 -4.38
C ASN A 95 -27.79 -8.65 -5.82
N GLY A 96 -28.99 -8.33 -6.30
CA GLY A 96 -29.42 -8.53 -7.68
C GLY A 96 -28.80 -7.53 -8.68
N GLY A 97 -28.15 -6.47 -8.19
CA GLY A 97 -27.60 -5.38 -9.02
C GLY A 97 -28.58 -4.23 -9.27
N ASP A 98 -29.81 -4.31 -8.75
CA ASP A 98 -30.85 -3.28 -8.87
C ASP A 98 -30.59 -2.14 -7.87
N TYR A 99 -29.54 -1.35 -8.11
CA TYR A 99 -29.05 -0.36 -7.14
C TYR A 99 -30.00 0.80 -6.89
N GLU A 100 -30.75 1.23 -7.90
CA GLU A 100 -31.77 2.28 -7.80
C GLU A 100 -32.91 1.83 -6.89
N GLU A 101 -33.48 0.64 -7.13
CA GLU A 101 -34.53 0.07 -6.27
C GLU A 101 -34.04 -0.15 -4.84
N ALA A 102 -32.77 -0.57 -4.67
CA ALA A 102 -32.18 -0.72 -3.35
C ALA A 102 -32.19 0.60 -2.56
N ILE A 103 -31.83 1.70 -3.22
CA ILE A 103 -31.86 3.05 -2.62
C ILE A 103 -33.30 3.46 -2.26
N ASP A 104 -34.27 3.17 -3.12
CA ASP A 104 -35.68 3.50 -2.87
C ASP A 104 -36.24 2.78 -1.64
N TYR A 105 -35.95 1.49 -1.49
CA TYR A 105 -36.33 0.74 -0.29
C TYR A 105 -35.61 1.24 0.96
N TYR A 106 -34.33 1.58 0.88
CA TYR A 106 -33.61 2.19 1.99
C TYR A 106 -34.15 3.57 2.37
N ALA A 107 -34.61 4.38 1.40
CA ALA A 107 -35.25 5.67 1.67
C ALA A 107 -36.57 5.49 2.42
N GLN A 108 -37.39 4.51 2.02
CA GLN A 108 -38.62 4.16 2.73
C GLN A 108 -38.35 3.69 4.17
N ALA A 109 -37.34 2.84 4.37
CA ALA A 109 -36.91 2.44 5.71
C ALA A 109 -36.45 3.63 6.56
N LEU A 110 -35.66 4.56 5.99
CA LEU A 110 -35.18 5.75 6.71
C LEU A 110 -36.32 6.68 7.15
N ALA A 111 -37.36 6.85 6.34
CA ALA A 111 -38.52 7.67 6.70
C ALA A 111 -39.19 7.14 7.97
N ILE A 112 -39.44 5.83 8.02
CA ILE A 112 -40.06 5.18 9.19
C ILE A 112 -39.11 5.22 10.40
N LEU A 113 -37.82 4.94 10.21
CA LEU A 113 -36.84 4.93 11.30
C LEU A 113 -36.64 6.32 11.93
N LYS A 114 -36.86 7.39 11.16
CA LYS A 114 -36.88 8.77 11.67
C LYS A 114 -38.05 8.99 12.62
N GLU A 115 -39.25 8.53 12.27
CA GLU A 115 -40.44 8.62 13.13
C GLU A 115 -40.30 7.77 14.40
N LEU A 116 -39.67 6.61 14.30
CA LEU A 116 -39.39 5.72 15.44
C LEU A 116 -38.24 6.17 16.33
N ASN A 117 -37.51 7.24 15.98
CA ASN A 117 -36.28 7.67 16.64
C ASN A 117 -35.24 6.55 16.83
N ASN A 118 -35.20 5.56 15.92
CA ASN A 118 -34.32 4.40 16.03
C ASN A 118 -32.97 4.69 15.37
N ALA A 119 -32.10 5.40 16.10
CA ALA A 119 -30.77 5.80 15.63
C ALA A 119 -29.90 4.60 15.21
N GLY A 120 -29.99 3.48 15.95
CA GLY A 120 -29.19 2.28 15.69
C GLY A 120 -29.48 1.64 14.32
N GLN A 121 -30.75 1.47 13.97
CA GLN A 121 -31.15 0.95 12.65
C GLN A 121 -30.95 2.00 11.56
N LYS A 122 -31.19 3.29 11.84
CA LYS A 122 -30.91 4.39 10.91
C LYS A 122 -29.45 4.38 10.45
N ALA A 123 -28.50 4.22 11.37
CA ALA A 123 -27.09 4.10 11.03
C ALA A 123 -26.79 2.91 10.10
N LYS A 124 -27.42 1.75 10.33
CA LYS A 124 -27.24 0.58 9.45
C LYS A 124 -27.74 0.84 8.03
N VAL A 125 -28.92 1.46 7.88
CA VAL A 125 -29.47 1.79 6.56
C VAL A 125 -28.60 2.83 5.86
N LEU A 126 -28.12 3.86 6.57
CA LEU A 126 -27.16 4.82 6.00
C LEU A 126 -25.89 4.14 5.51
N ASN A 127 -25.32 3.22 6.30
CA ASN A 127 -24.17 2.43 5.86
C ASN A 127 -24.48 1.62 4.59
N ASN A 128 -25.65 0.98 4.50
CA ASN A 128 -26.02 0.22 3.31
C ASN A 128 -26.19 1.12 2.07
N ILE A 129 -26.75 2.33 2.21
CA ILE A 129 -26.78 3.31 1.12
C ILE A 129 -25.36 3.70 0.69
N GLY A 130 -24.44 3.86 1.64
CA GLY A 130 -23.02 4.07 1.36
C GLY A 130 -22.43 2.94 0.51
N VAL A 131 -22.72 1.68 0.85
CA VAL A 131 -22.29 0.49 0.08
C VAL A 131 -22.86 0.50 -1.34
N VAL A 132 -24.15 0.82 -1.52
CA VAL A 132 -24.77 0.90 -2.86
C VAL A 132 -24.07 1.98 -3.70
N ASN A 133 -23.84 3.17 -3.13
CA ASN A 133 -23.19 4.25 -3.87
C ASN A 133 -21.72 3.95 -4.20
N LEU A 134 -21.01 3.24 -3.32
CA LEU A 134 -19.67 2.74 -3.60
C LEU A 134 -19.67 1.80 -4.81
N ARG A 135 -20.62 0.86 -4.90
CA ARG A 135 -20.75 -0.03 -6.07
C ARG A 135 -21.09 0.70 -7.36
N ARG A 136 -21.87 1.78 -7.29
CA ARG A 136 -22.18 2.66 -8.42
C ARG A 136 -21.01 3.59 -8.81
N GLY A 137 -19.87 3.51 -8.14
CA GLY A 137 -18.73 4.43 -8.35
C GLY A 137 -18.98 5.86 -7.86
N LYS A 138 -20.04 6.10 -7.09
CA LYS A 138 -20.40 7.41 -6.52
C LYS A 138 -19.67 7.61 -5.20
N TYR A 139 -18.34 7.70 -5.27
CA TYR A 139 -17.45 7.66 -4.10
C TYR A 139 -17.71 8.77 -3.07
N ASP A 140 -17.92 10.02 -3.50
CA ASP A 140 -18.15 11.14 -2.57
C ASP A 140 -19.47 10.96 -1.80
N ILE A 141 -20.52 10.48 -2.48
CA ILE A 141 -21.80 10.15 -1.85
C ILE A 141 -21.62 8.97 -0.88
N ALA A 142 -20.86 7.94 -1.27
CA ALA A 142 -20.58 6.81 -0.40
C ALA A 142 -19.91 7.24 0.92
N VAL A 143 -18.86 8.07 0.84
CA VAL A 143 -18.17 8.64 2.02
C VAL A 143 -19.14 9.44 2.88
N GLU A 144 -19.98 10.29 2.30
CA GLU A 144 -20.96 11.09 3.04
C GLU A 144 -21.89 10.20 3.88
N TYR A 145 -22.45 9.14 3.28
CA TYR A 145 -23.34 8.21 3.98
C TYR A 145 -22.62 7.38 5.04
N PHE A 146 -21.38 6.94 4.78
CA PHE A 146 -20.57 6.25 5.79
C PHE A 146 -20.21 7.17 6.96
N LEU A 147 -19.88 8.44 6.73
CA LEU A 147 -19.61 9.41 7.79
C LEU A 147 -20.86 9.74 8.62
N LYS A 148 -22.04 9.84 7.98
CA LYS A 148 -23.31 9.97 8.70
C LYS A 148 -23.59 8.77 9.61
N SER A 149 -23.35 7.55 9.10
CA SER A 149 -23.46 6.33 9.92
C SER A 149 -22.45 6.34 11.06
N LEU A 150 -21.18 6.63 10.79
CA LEU A 150 -20.10 6.70 11.76
C LEU A 150 -20.43 7.66 12.91
N LYS A 151 -20.91 8.86 12.61
CA LYS A 151 -21.31 9.85 13.61
C LYS A 151 -22.37 9.31 14.57
N ILE A 152 -23.43 8.69 14.03
CA ILE A 152 -24.48 8.08 14.87
C ILE A 152 -23.90 6.93 15.70
N LYS A 153 -23.02 6.10 15.14
CA LYS A 153 -22.37 5.01 15.89
C LYS A 153 -21.47 5.52 17.02
N GLN A 154 -20.80 6.66 16.83
CA GLN A 154 -20.04 7.34 17.88
C GLN A 154 -20.95 7.86 19.00
N GLU A 155 -22.06 8.53 18.64
CA GLU A 155 -23.06 9.01 19.61
C GLU A 155 -23.67 7.86 20.43
N LEU A 156 -23.85 6.68 19.81
CA LEU A 156 -24.36 5.48 20.47
C LEU A 156 -23.29 4.67 21.23
N GLY A 157 -22.01 5.03 21.14
CA GLY A 157 -20.90 4.25 21.72
C GLY A 157 -20.71 2.86 21.09
N ASP A 158 -21.24 2.62 19.88
CA ASP A 158 -21.13 1.34 19.16
C ASP A 158 -19.73 1.21 18.51
N LYS A 159 -18.74 0.83 19.33
CA LYS A 159 -17.34 0.68 18.90
C LYS A 159 -17.16 -0.31 17.76
N ARG A 160 -17.97 -1.38 17.69
CA ARG A 160 -17.93 -2.34 16.56
C ARG A 160 -18.44 -1.68 15.29
N GLY A 161 -19.57 -0.98 15.36
CA GLY A 161 -20.12 -0.21 14.25
C GLY A 161 -19.18 0.90 13.75
N ILE A 162 -18.45 1.55 14.66
CA ILE A 162 -17.38 2.52 14.32
C ILE A 162 -16.31 1.87 13.46
N ALA A 163 -15.74 0.73 13.91
CA ALA A 163 -14.71 0.02 13.16
C ALA A 163 -15.21 -0.44 11.77
N THR A 164 -16.47 -0.90 11.68
CA THR A 164 -17.08 -1.24 10.37
C THR A 164 -17.17 -0.03 9.45
N CYS A 165 -17.62 1.13 9.95
CA CYS A 165 -17.71 2.34 9.13
C CYS A 165 -16.32 2.79 8.66
N MET A 166 -15.30 2.74 9.52
CA MET A 166 -13.91 3.07 9.16
C MET A 166 -13.38 2.16 8.05
N ASN A 167 -13.60 0.85 8.13
CA ASN A 167 -13.22 -0.07 7.05
C ASN A 167 -13.94 0.26 5.74
N ASN A 168 -15.24 0.55 5.78
CA ASN A 168 -16.01 0.90 4.58
C ASN A 168 -15.52 2.21 3.96
N ILE A 169 -15.16 3.22 4.78
CA ILE A 169 -14.56 4.47 4.30
C ILE A 169 -13.19 4.20 3.67
N ALA A 170 -12.36 3.36 4.30
CA ALA A 170 -11.07 2.99 3.76
C ALA A 170 -11.18 2.35 2.36
N ILE A 171 -12.18 1.47 2.16
CA ILE A 171 -12.46 0.88 0.85
C ILE A 171 -12.79 1.96 -0.19
N VAL A 172 -13.53 3.01 0.18
CA VAL A 172 -13.78 4.11 -0.77
C VAL A 172 -12.49 4.82 -1.18
N PHE A 173 -11.59 5.07 -0.23
CA PHE A 173 -10.30 5.71 -0.53
C PHE A 173 -9.36 4.78 -1.33
N GLU A 174 -9.37 3.48 -1.05
CA GLU A 174 -8.70 2.46 -1.84
C GLU A 174 -9.17 2.48 -3.30
N GLU A 175 -10.49 2.47 -3.52
CA GLU A 175 -11.09 2.50 -4.86
C GLU A 175 -10.72 3.79 -5.63
N ARG A 176 -10.57 4.90 -4.90
CA ARG A 176 -10.05 6.18 -5.44
C ARG A 176 -8.54 6.19 -5.66
N GLY A 177 -7.81 5.21 -5.13
CA GLY A 177 -6.37 5.13 -5.16
C GLY A 177 -5.63 6.02 -4.15
N ASP A 178 -6.34 6.60 -3.18
CA ASP A 178 -5.78 7.35 -2.04
C ASP A 178 -5.43 6.34 -0.93
N TYR A 179 -4.33 5.63 -1.14
CA TYR A 179 -3.93 4.51 -0.29
C TYR A 179 -3.52 4.96 1.12
N ASP A 180 -3.00 6.17 1.27
CA ASP A 180 -2.58 6.71 2.57
C ASP A 180 -3.78 6.94 3.48
N LYS A 181 -4.87 7.54 2.98
CA LYS A 181 -6.11 7.65 3.78
C LYS A 181 -6.75 6.29 4.01
N ALA A 182 -6.72 5.40 3.03
CA ALA A 182 -7.24 4.04 3.20
C ALA A 182 -6.49 3.29 4.32
N LEU A 183 -5.17 3.44 4.41
CA LEU A 183 -4.34 2.88 5.48
C LEU A 183 -4.68 3.51 6.83
N ASP A 184 -4.79 4.83 6.93
CA ASP A 184 -5.14 5.54 8.17
C ASP A 184 -6.46 5.01 8.76
N TYR A 185 -7.53 4.95 7.95
CA TYR A 185 -8.82 4.43 8.40
C TYR A 185 -8.76 2.94 8.78
N ASN A 186 -8.01 2.11 8.06
CA ASN A 186 -7.84 0.69 8.44
C ASN A 186 -7.03 0.53 9.74
N PHE A 187 -6.01 1.35 9.99
CA PHE A 187 -5.25 1.33 11.25
C PHE A 187 -6.10 1.80 12.43
N GLN A 188 -6.95 2.81 12.24
CA GLN A 188 -7.92 3.22 13.27
C GLN A 188 -8.94 2.11 13.56
N SER A 189 -9.44 1.41 12.53
CA SER A 189 -10.29 0.22 12.70
C SER A 189 -9.55 -0.89 13.44
N LEU A 190 -8.30 -1.18 13.08
CA LEU A 190 -7.47 -2.19 13.74
C LEU A 190 -7.33 -1.87 15.23
N LYS A 191 -6.90 -0.66 15.58
CA LYS A 191 -6.76 -0.20 16.97
C LYS A 191 -8.07 -0.29 17.75
N THR A 192 -9.19 0.04 17.11
CA THR A 192 -10.53 -0.09 17.73
C THR A 192 -10.84 -1.55 18.02
N ASN A 193 -10.60 -2.46 17.06
CA ASN A 193 -10.84 -3.89 17.25
C ASN A 193 -9.90 -4.53 18.29
N GLU A 194 -8.64 -4.09 18.36
CA GLU A 194 -7.69 -4.48 19.41
C GLU A 194 -8.20 -4.06 20.80
N SER A 195 -8.67 -2.82 20.95
CA SER A 195 -9.24 -2.35 22.23
C SER A 195 -10.49 -3.12 22.68
N LEU A 196 -11.18 -3.77 21.73
CA LEU A 196 -12.36 -4.60 21.96
C LEU A 196 -12.04 -6.09 22.14
N ASN A 197 -10.78 -6.50 21.98
CA ASN A 197 -10.38 -7.90 21.81
C ASN A 197 -11.21 -8.62 20.72
N ASN A 198 -11.63 -7.89 19.68
CA ASN A 198 -12.44 -8.43 18.60
C ASN A 198 -11.55 -9.13 17.57
N LYS A 199 -11.17 -10.39 17.83
CA LYS A 199 -10.27 -11.17 16.96
C LYS A 199 -10.71 -11.19 15.49
N GLU A 200 -12.01 -11.34 15.21
CA GLU A 200 -12.54 -11.29 13.84
C GLU A 200 -12.30 -9.93 13.17
N GLY A 201 -12.52 -8.83 13.92
CA GLY A 201 -12.28 -7.47 13.46
C GLY A 201 -10.81 -7.16 13.22
N ILE A 202 -9.93 -7.67 14.10
CA ILE A 202 -8.48 -7.55 13.96
C ILE A 202 -8.02 -8.26 12.68
N ALA A 203 -8.38 -9.53 12.50
CA ALA A 203 -8.03 -10.30 11.31
C ALA A 203 -8.51 -9.62 10.02
N ARG A 204 -9.75 -9.11 10.01
CA ARG A 204 -10.30 -8.37 8.86
C ARG A 204 -9.49 -7.11 8.55
N SER A 205 -9.17 -6.30 9.57
CA SER A 205 -8.41 -5.05 9.37
C SER A 205 -6.99 -5.35 8.86
N LEU A 206 -6.32 -6.39 9.40
CA LEU A 206 -5.02 -6.84 8.92
C LEU A 206 -5.08 -7.30 7.45
N ASN A 207 -6.10 -8.07 7.07
CA ASN A 207 -6.27 -8.47 5.67
C ASN A 207 -6.46 -7.26 4.74
N ASN A 208 -7.28 -6.29 5.13
CA ASN A 208 -7.49 -5.07 4.33
C ASN A 208 -6.20 -4.25 4.20
N ILE A 209 -5.40 -4.12 5.27
CA ILE A 209 -4.09 -3.47 5.20
C ILE A 209 -3.16 -4.22 4.24
N GLY A 210 -3.18 -5.56 4.26
CA GLY A 210 -2.45 -6.38 3.29
C GLY A 210 -2.86 -6.12 1.84
N VAL A 211 -4.17 -5.95 1.59
CA VAL A 211 -4.69 -5.56 0.27
C VAL A 211 -4.13 -4.21 -0.18
N LEU A 212 -4.15 -3.20 0.70
CA LEU A 212 -3.62 -1.87 0.39
C LEU A 212 -2.14 -1.89 0.03
N TYR A 213 -1.32 -2.60 0.82
CA TYR A 213 0.11 -2.72 0.51
C TYR A 213 0.35 -3.46 -0.81
N ARG A 214 -0.41 -4.52 -1.11
CA ARG A 214 -0.32 -5.21 -2.41
C ARG A 214 -0.66 -4.24 -3.55
N ASP A 215 -1.71 -3.46 -3.41
CA ASP A 215 -2.15 -2.52 -4.45
C ASP A 215 -1.15 -1.35 -4.65
N GLN A 216 -0.37 -1.01 -3.63
CA GLN A 216 0.80 -0.13 -3.73
C GLN A 216 2.06 -0.81 -4.32
N GLY A 217 2.01 -2.11 -4.59
CA GLY A 217 3.15 -2.91 -5.07
C GLY A 217 4.12 -3.38 -3.97
N ASN A 218 3.79 -3.15 -2.70
CA ASN A 218 4.57 -3.56 -1.54
C ASN A 218 4.27 -5.01 -1.14
N ASP A 219 4.61 -5.95 -2.04
CA ASP A 219 4.24 -7.36 -1.97
C ASP A 219 4.70 -8.07 -0.66
N LEU A 220 5.93 -7.80 -0.21
CA LEU A 220 6.47 -8.41 1.01
C LEU A 220 5.71 -7.95 2.26
N ILE A 221 5.36 -6.66 2.34
CA ILE A 221 4.58 -6.10 3.45
C ILE A 221 3.16 -6.70 3.43
N ALA A 222 2.55 -6.81 2.25
CA ALA A 222 1.25 -7.46 2.10
C ALA A 222 1.26 -8.90 2.66
N LEU A 223 2.28 -9.70 2.32
CA LEU A 223 2.45 -11.05 2.85
C LEU A 223 2.55 -11.10 4.38
N GLU A 224 3.23 -10.14 5.01
CA GLU A 224 3.31 -10.07 6.48
C GLU A 224 1.93 -9.86 7.12
N TYR A 225 1.15 -8.90 6.60
CA TYR A 225 -0.19 -8.62 7.11
C TYR A 225 -1.16 -9.78 6.85
N TYR A 226 -1.08 -10.43 5.68
CA TYR A 226 -1.84 -11.64 5.40
C TYR A 226 -1.48 -12.79 6.35
N ARG A 227 -0.20 -13.00 6.66
CA ARG A 227 0.22 -14.02 7.64
C ARG A 227 -0.33 -13.73 9.05
N LYS A 228 -0.31 -12.46 9.49
CA LYS A 228 -0.93 -12.06 10.77
C LYS A 228 -2.44 -12.33 10.77
N SER A 229 -3.14 -11.98 9.69
CA SER A 229 -4.56 -12.28 9.53
C SER A 229 -4.84 -13.79 9.51
N LEU A 230 -4.03 -14.56 8.78
CA LEU A 230 -4.17 -16.00 8.64
C LEU A 230 -4.10 -16.69 10.01
N LYS A 231 -3.08 -16.36 10.80
CA LYS A 231 -2.89 -16.92 12.15
C LYS A 231 -4.13 -16.73 13.03
N ILE A 232 -4.70 -15.52 13.04
CA ILE A 232 -5.90 -15.25 13.85
C ILE A 232 -7.11 -16.03 13.30
N LYS A 233 -7.23 -16.19 11.99
CA LYS A 233 -8.33 -16.96 11.39
C LYS A 233 -8.21 -18.45 11.62
N GLU A 234 -7.00 -18.98 11.68
CA GLU A 234 -6.72 -20.36 12.12
C GLU A 234 -7.10 -20.55 13.59
N GLU A 235 -6.75 -19.61 14.47
CA GLU A 235 -7.18 -19.63 15.89
C GLU A 235 -8.70 -19.57 16.07
N LEU A 236 -9.42 -18.94 15.12
CA LEU A 236 -10.88 -18.84 15.11
C LEU A 236 -11.56 -19.99 14.38
N GLU A 237 -10.80 -20.90 13.76
CA GLU A 237 -11.31 -21.94 12.86
C GLU A 237 -12.19 -21.37 11.72
N ASP A 238 -11.94 -20.13 11.30
CA ASP A 238 -12.67 -19.44 10.23
C ASP A 238 -12.19 -19.93 8.86
N ASN A 239 -12.63 -21.14 8.48
CA ASN A 239 -12.27 -21.77 7.20
C ASN A 239 -12.55 -20.87 5.99
N LYS A 240 -13.67 -20.11 6.02
CA LYS A 240 -13.99 -19.18 4.93
C LYS A 240 -12.96 -18.07 4.84
N GLY A 241 -12.60 -17.49 5.98
CA GLY A 241 -11.56 -16.50 6.06
C GLY A 241 -10.17 -17.02 5.69
N ILE A 242 -9.82 -18.23 6.11
CA ILE A 242 -8.54 -18.88 5.76
C ILE A 242 -8.42 -19.01 4.25
N ALA A 243 -9.47 -19.51 3.58
CA ALA A 243 -9.48 -19.62 2.14
C ALA A 243 -9.33 -18.27 1.43
N MET A 244 -9.99 -17.22 1.94
CA MET A 244 -9.83 -15.86 1.43
C MET A 244 -8.38 -15.36 1.57
N VAL A 245 -7.74 -15.56 2.72
CA VAL A 245 -6.35 -15.12 2.92
C VAL A 245 -5.39 -15.93 2.03
N TYR A 246 -5.59 -17.24 1.88
CA TYR A 246 -4.81 -18.02 0.92
C TYR A 246 -4.97 -17.53 -0.50
N ASN A 247 -6.19 -17.22 -0.95
CA ASN A 247 -6.38 -16.61 -2.26
C ASN A 247 -5.61 -15.30 -2.40
N ASN A 248 -5.67 -14.42 -1.39
CA ASN A 248 -4.97 -13.13 -1.43
C ASN A 248 -3.44 -13.30 -1.46
N ILE A 249 -2.89 -14.26 -0.71
CA ILE A 249 -1.47 -14.61 -0.77
C ILE A 249 -1.11 -15.16 -2.15
N GLY A 250 -1.98 -15.98 -2.75
CA GLY A 250 -1.85 -16.45 -4.13
C GLY A 250 -1.69 -15.29 -5.11
N VAL A 251 -2.58 -14.29 -5.03
CA VAL A 251 -2.53 -13.06 -5.85
C VAL A 251 -1.22 -12.28 -5.64
N VAL A 252 -0.67 -12.22 -4.43
CA VAL A 252 0.63 -11.55 -4.24
C VAL A 252 1.75 -12.29 -4.98
N TYR A 253 1.79 -13.62 -4.89
CA TYR A 253 2.80 -14.39 -5.62
C TYR A 253 2.60 -14.36 -7.13
N ASP A 254 1.35 -14.28 -7.58
CA ASP A 254 0.96 -14.05 -8.97
C ASP A 254 1.55 -12.72 -9.48
N ASN A 255 1.29 -11.62 -8.78
CA ASN A 255 1.88 -10.31 -9.08
C ASN A 255 3.43 -10.32 -9.08
N MET A 256 4.05 -11.06 -8.14
CA MET A 256 5.50 -11.20 -8.11
C MET A 256 6.03 -12.04 -9.29
N TYR A 257 5.26 -13.02 -9.74
CA TYR A 257 5.57 -13.80 -10.94
C TYR A 257 5.50 -12.92 -12.19
N ASP A 258 4.42 -12.17 -12.38
CA ASP A 258 4.26 -11.27 -13.53
C ASP A 258 5.44 -10.28 -13.66
N LYS A 259 5.87 -9.69 -12.52
CA LYS A 259 7.01 -8.74 -12.47
C LYS A 259 8.37 -9.35 -12.79
N ALA A 260 8.64 -10.59 -12.37
CA ALA A 260 10.00 -11.16 -12.37
C ALA A 260 10.15 -12.44 -13.21
N ARG A 261 9.05 -12.99 -13.73
CA ARG A 261 8.94 -14.28 -14.42
C ARG A 261 9.67 -15.41 -13.69
N ASN A 262 9.59 -15.40 -12.36
CA ASN A 262 10.30 -16.35 -11.50
C ASN A 262 9.43 -17.56 -11.16
N GLN A 263 9.86 -18.75 -11.59
CA GLN A 263 9.14 -20.00 -11.40
C GLN A 263 8.74 -20.29 -9.93
N ILE A 264 9.56 -19.89 -8.95
CA ILE A 264 9.25 -20.07 -7.53
C ILE A 264 7.99 -19.30 -7.12
N HIS A 265 7.76 -18.12 -7.72
CA HIS A 265 6.56 -17.32 -7.46
C HIS A 265 5.33 -17.96 -8.09
N PHE A 266 5.45 -18.49 -9.31
CA PHE A 266 4.38 -19.25 -9.97
C PHE A 266 3.95 -20.48 -9.14
N GLU A 267 4.92 -21.29 -8.69
CA GLU A 267 4.65 -22.48 -7.85
C GLU A 267 3.92 -22.12 -6.55
N LYS A 268 4.32 -21.00 -5.92
CA LYS A 268 3.64 -20.51 -4.70
C LYS A 268 2.25 -19.97 -5.00
N ALA A 269 2.05 -19.22 -6.07
CA ALA A 269 0.74 -18.74 -6.48
C ALA A 269 -0.23 -19.92 -6.65
N MET A 270 0.20 -20.95 -7.40
CA MET A 270 -0.54 -22.21 -7.54
C MET A 270 -0.84 -22.87 -6.20
N GLU A 271 0.18 -23.07 -5.35
CA GLU A 271 0.02 -23.72 -4.05
C GLU A 271 -1.09 -23.06 -3.22
N TYR A 272 -1.06 -21.73 -3.11
CA TYR A 272 -2.01 -20.96 -2.32
C TYR A 272 -3.40 -20.91 -2.97
N TYR A 273 -3.49 -20.81 -4.29
CA TYR A 273 -4.78 -20.92 -4.99
C TYR A 273 -5.42 -22.30 -4.78
N PHE A 274 -4.66 -23.40 -4.85
CA PHE A 274 -5.22 -24.74 -4.61
C PHE A 274 -5.59 -24.96 -3.14
N LYS A 275 -4.83 -24.43 -2.19
CA LYS A 275 -5.21 -24.43 -0.76
C LYS A 275 -6.54 -23.73 -0.54
N SER A 276 -6.72 -22.54 -1.12
CA SER A 276 -7.99 -21.80 -1.07
C SER A 276 -9.12 -22.60 -1.73
N LEU A 277 -8.92 -23.11 -2.95
CA LEU A 277 -9.92 -23.84 -3.71
C LEU A 277 -10.41 -25.10 -2.99
N LYS A 278 -9.49 -25.84 -2.35
CA LYS A 278 -9.83 -27.03 -1.55
C LYS A 278 -10.79 -26.70 -0.42
N ILE A 279 -10.53 -25.63 0.32
CA ILE A 279 -11.40 -25.19 1.42
C ILE A 279 -12.73 -24.67 0.88
N ARG A 280 -12.72 -23.85 -0.19
CA ARG A 280 -13.96 -23.32 -0.80
C ARG A 280 -14.87 -24.44 -1.32
N LYS A 281 -14.29 -25.49 -1.92
CA LYS A 281 -15.02 -26.71 -2.33
C LYS A 281 -15.62 -27.45 -1.14
N SER A 282 -14.89 -27.64 -0.03
CA SER A 282 -15.45 -28.32 1.15
C SER A 282 -16.58 -27.51 1.82
N GLN A 283 -16.50 -26.19 1.77
CA GLN A 283 -17.52 -25.26 2.28
C GLN A 283 -18.69 -25.04 1.30
N LYS A 284 -18.63 -25.61 0.08
CA LYS A 284 -19.58 -25.34 -1.02
C LYS A 284 -19.76 -23.83 -1.30
N ASP A 285 -18.69 -23.05 -1.12
CA ASP A 285 -18.68 -21.60 -1.36
C ASP A 285 -18.57 -21.33 -2.86
N LYS A 286 -19.70 -21.42 -3.58
CA LYS A 286 -19.74 -21.26 -5.05
C LYS A 286 -19.11 -19.93 -5.52
N ASN A 287 -19.45 -18.82 -4.89
CA ASN A 287 -18.85 -17.52 -5.19
C ASN A 287 -17.33 -17.57 -5.05
N GLY A 288 -16.87 -18.12 -3.92
CA GLY A 288 -15.45 -18.28 -3.70
C GLY A 288 -14.79 -19.18 -4.76
N ILE A 289 -15.40 -20.30 -5.12
CA ILE A 289 -14.85 -21.22 -6.13
C ILE A 289 -14.69 -20.46 -7.46
N ALA A 290 -15.73 -19.74 -7.90
CA ALA A 290 -15.69 -18.97 -9.15
C ALA A 290 -14.56 -17.93 -9.16
N ASP A 291 -14.40 -17.15 -8.08
CA ASP A 291 -13.31 -16.16 -7.97
C ASP A 291 -11.92 -16.83 -8.05
N ASN A 292 -11.75 -17.96 -7.36
CA ASN A 292 -10.48 -18.66 -7.32
C ASN A 292 -10.12 -19.29 -8.68
N LEU A 293 -11.10 -19.83 -9.39
CA LEU A 293 -10.91 -20.35 -10.75
C LEU A 293 -10.56 -19.22 -11.72
N ASN A 294 -11.17 -18.04 -11.59
CA ASN A 294 -10.79 -16.89 -12.41
C ASN A 294 -9.33 -16.46 -12.17
N ASN A 295 -8.85 -16.49 -10.93
CA ASN A 295 -7.46 -16.17 -10.64
C ASN A 295 -6.51 -17.25 -11.19
N LEU A 296 -6.87 -18.53 -11.08
CA LEU A 296 -6.11 -19.61 -11.73
C LEU A 296 -6.06 -19.43 -13.25
N GLY A 297 -7.17 -19.07 -13.89
CA GLY A 297 -7.20 -18.78 -15.32
C GLY A 297 -6.21 -17.69 -15.71
N THR A 298 -6.11 -16.63 -14.91
CA THR A 298 -5.17 -15.52 -15.14
C THR A 298 -3.72 -15.96 -15.00
N LEU A 299 -3.41 -16.73 -13.94
CA LEU A 299 -2.08 -17.30 -13.74
C LEU A 299 -1.65 -18.22 -14.92
N PHE A 300 -2.57 -19.00 -15.49
CA PHE A 300 -2.28 -19.85 -16.65
C PHE A 300 -2.17 -19.06 -17.97
N GLU A 301 -2.97 -18.00 -18.12
CA GLU A 301 -2.84 -17.07 -19.25
C GLU A 301 -1.47 -16.41 -19.27
N GLU A 302 -0.97 -15.95 -18.11
CA GLU A 302 0.32 -15.28 -18.00
C GLU A 302 1.49 -16.15 -18.49
N ILE A 303 1.42 -17.47 -18.33
CA ILE A 303 2.45 -18.41 -18.79
C ILE A 303 2.24 -18.89 -20.23
N GLY A 304 1.21 -18.39 -20.92
CA GLY A 304 0.88 -18.77 -22.31
C GLY A 304 0.07 -20.06 -22.43
N GLU A 305 -0.37 -20.66 -21.32
CA GLU A 305 -1.20 -21.87 -21.31
C GLU A 305 -2.68 -21.51 -21.53
N TYR A 306 -2.97 -20.92 -22.69
CA TYR A 306 -4.26 -20.30 -23.02
C TYR A 306 -5.43 -21.27 -22.99
N ASP A 307 -5.26 -22.52 -23.44
CA ASP A 307 -6.33 -23.52 -23.39
C ASP A 307 -6.72 -23.85 -21.95
N THR A 308 -5.73 -23.95 -21.07
CA THR A 308 -5.94 -24.17 -19.63
C THR A 308 -6.62 -22.96 -18.99
N ALA A 309 -6.21 -21.74 -19.36
CA ALA A 309 -6.83 -20.51 -18.90
C ALA A 309 -8.33 -20.46 -19.27
N LEU A 310 -8.67 -20.76 -20.53
CA LEU A 310 -10.06 -20.82 -21.01
C LEU A 310 -10.90 -21.87 -20.30
N VAL A 311 -10.33 -23.02 -19.91
CA VAL A 311 -11.02 -24.02 -19.09
C VAL A 311 -11.40 -23.44 -17.73
N TYR A 312 -10.45 -22.81 -17.03
CA TYR A 312 -10.70 -22.20 -15.73
C TYR A 312 -11.71 -21.05 -15.78
N TYR A 313 -11.61 -20.17 -16.79
CA TYR A 313 -12.60 -19.11 -17.02
C TYR A 313 -13.98 -19.69 -17.35
N GLY A 314 -14.05 -20.76 -18.14
CA GLY A 314 -15.29 -21.46 -18.46
C GLY A 314 -15.96 -22.10 -17.24
N GLU A 315 -15.18 -22.71 -16.35
CA GLU A 315 -15.71 -23.25 -15.08
C GLU A 315 -16.19 -22.13 -14.15
N SER A 316 -15.44 -21.03 -14.05
CA SER A 316 -15.87 -19.84 -13.29
C SER A 316 -17.19 -19.29 -13.84
N MET A 317 -17.29 -19.11 -15.16
CA MET A 317 -18.47 -18.61 -15.86
C MET A 317 -19.71 -19.48 -15.57
N LYS A 318 -19.60 -20.81 -15.64
CA LYS A 318 -20.71 -21.72 -15.33
C LYS A 318 -21.27 -21.48 -13.93
N ILE A 319 -20.39 -21.36 -12.93
CA ILE A 319 -20.81 -21.11 -11.54
C ILE A 319 -21.47 -19.73 -11.42
N ARG A 320 -20.93 -18.70 -12.09
CA ARG A 320 -21.51 -17.35 -12.04
C ARG A 320 -22.88 -17.29 -12.69
N VAL A 321 -23.08 -18.01 -13.80
CA VAL A 321 -24.41 -18.20 -14.44
C VAL A 321 -25.40 -18.84 -13.46
N GLU A 322 -25.00 -19.91 -12.77
CA GLU A 322 -25.86 -20.53 -11.74
C GLU A 322 -26.21 -19.57 -10.58
N LEU A 323 -25.34 -18.61 -10.29
CA LEU A 323 -25.52 -17.63 -9.22
C LEU A 323 -26.26 -16.36 -9.67
N GLY A 324 -26.54 -16.21 -10.97
CA GLY A 324 -27.09 -14.96 -11.53
C GLY A 324 -26.17 -13.75 -11.39
N GLU A 325 -24.86 -13.95 -11.18
CA GLU A 325 -23.92 -12.89 -10.83
C GLU A 325 -23.37 -12.21 -12.10
N LYS A 326 -24.13 -11.25 -12.63
CA LYS A 326 -23.86 -10.57 -13.92
C LYS A 326 -22.46 -9.93 -14.00
N GLU A 327 -21.99 -9.28 -12.92
CA GLU A 327 -20.70 -8.58 -12.94
C GLU A 327 -19.53 -9.54 -13.19
N GLY A 328 -19.46 -10.66 -12.47
CA GLY A 328 -18.42 -11.64 -12.70
C GLY A 328 -18.58 -12.40 -14.01
N MET A 329 -19.80 -12.56 -14.55
CA MET A 329 -19.97 -13.05 -15.94
C MET A 329 -19.28 -12.11 -16.94
N ALA A 330 -19.49 -10.80 -16.82
CA ALA A 330 -18.80 -9.80 -17.63
C ALA A 330 -17.28 -9.89 -17.48
N ARG A 331 -16.78 -10.14 -16.26
CA ARG A 331 -15.34 -10.32 -16.00
C ARG A 331 -14.78 -11.56 -16.68
N CYS A 332 -15.43 -12.72 -16.55
CA CYS A 332 -14.99 -13.94 -17.23
C CYS A 332 -14.96 -13.77 -18.75
N LEU A 333 -15.98 -13.10 -19.33
CA LEU A 333 -16.01 -12.80 -20.76
C LEU A 333 -14.87 -11.85 -21.19
N ASN A 334 -14.56 -10.83 -20.38
CA ASN A 334 -13.45 -9.92 -20.65
C ASN A 334 -12.09 -10.64 -20.61
N ASN A 335 -11.87 -11.49 -19.60
CA ASN A 335 -10.64 -12.27 -19.51
C ASN A 335 -10.51 -13.28 -20.66
N MET A 336 -11.60 -13.95 -21.07
CA MET A 336 -11.59 -14.82 -22.26
C MET A 336 -11.28 -14.02 -23.54
N ALA A 337 -11.75 -12.77 -23.64
CA ALA A 337 -11.39 -11.89 -24.76
C ALA A 337 -9.90 -11.55 -24.77
N GLU A 338 -9.31 -11.27 -23.61
CA GLU A 338 -7.86 -11.02 -23.45
C GLU A 338 -7.04 -12.25 -23.90
N VAL A 339 -7.46 -13.45 -23.51
CA VAL A 339 -6.83 -14.70 -24.00
C VAL A 339 -6.89 -14.81 -25.52
N PHE A 340 -8.05 -14.55 -26.15
CA PHE A 340 -8.17 -14.64 -27.60
C PHE A 340 -7.36 -13.55 -28.32
N GLU A 341 -7.24 -12.37 -27.74
CA GLU A 341 -6.37 -11.31 -28.27
C GLU A 341 -4.90 -11.74 -28.20
N ASN A 342 -4.46 -12.29 -27.06
CA ASN A 342 -3.11 -12.82 -26.87
C ASN A 342 -2.78 -14.01 -27.79
N GLN A 343 -3.78 -14.81 -28.17
CA GLN A 343 -3.66 -15.86 -29.19
C GLN A 343 -3.60 -15.33 -30.64
N GLY A 344 -3.78 -14.02 -30.86
CA GLY A 344 -3.87 -13.43 -32.20
C GLY A 344 -5.19 -13.77 -32.91
N ASN A 345 -6.28 -13.97 -32.17
CA ASN A 345 -7.62 -14.22 -32.69
C ASN A 345 -8.54 -13.00 -32.43
N PRO A 346 -8.38 -11.91 -33.19
CA PRO A 346 -9.10 -10.67 -32.94
C PRO A 346 -10.61 -10.81 -33.14
N ASP A 347 -11.06 -11.74 -33.98
CA ASP A 347 -12.49 -12.00 -34.20
C ASP A 347 -13.19 -12.53 -32.94
N LYS A 348 -12.58 -13.51 -32.27
CA LYS A 348 -13.09 -14.00 -30.99
C LYS A 348 -12.93 -12.97 -29.88
N ALA A 349 -11.81 -12.25 -29.83
CA ALA A 349 -11.60 -11.19 -28.85
C ALA A 349 -12.73 -10.14 -28.94
N ILE A 350 -13.05 -9.66 -30.14
CA ILE A 350 -14.15 -8.71 -30.39
C ILE A 350 -15.51 -9.30 -29.97
N GLU A 351 -15.79 -10.56 -30.30
CA GLU A 351 -17.04 -11.23 -29.92
C GLU A 351 -17.23 -11.25 -28.38
N PHE A 352 -16.22 -11.69 -27.65
CA PHE A 352 -16.26 -11.79 -26.19
C PHE A 352 -16.27 -10.41 -25.52
N CYS A 353 -15.50 -9.44 -26.05
CA CYS A 353 -15.54 -8.05 -25.59
C CYS A 353 -16.93 -7.44 -25.72
N ASN A 354 -17.63 -7.63 -26.84
CA ASN A 354 -18.98 -7.09 -27.04
C ASN A 354 -19.99 -7.70 -26.06
N LYS A 355 -19.91 -9.01 -25.80
CA LYS A 355 -20.74 -9.68 -24.78
C LYS A 355 -20.47 -9.12 -23.38
N SER A 356 -19.19 -8.96 -23.02
CA SER A 356 -18.79 -8.37 -21.74
C SER A 356 -19.26 -6.91 -21.61
N LEU A 357 -19.07 -6.11 -22.65
CA LEU A 357 -19.40 -4.69 -22.69
C LEU A 357 -20.91 -4.45 -22.59
N SER A 358 -21.74 -5.32 -23.17
CA SER A 358 -23.20 -5.25 -23.02
C SER A 358 -23.61 -5.34 -21.55
N ILE A 359 -23.09 -6.33 -20.82
CA ILE A 359 -23.38 -6.52 -19.40
C ILE A 359 -22.75 -5.39 -18.57
N ALA A 360 -21.52 -4.99 -18.88
CA ALA A 360 -20.82 -3.92 -18.16
C ALA A 360 -21.48 -2.55 -18.35
N SER A 361 -22.12 -2.31 -19.49
CA SER A 361 -22.90 -1.10 -19.77
C SER A 361 -24.20 -1.07 -18.98
N GLU A 362 -24.92 -2.20 -18.92
CA GLU A 362 -26.12 -2.35 -18.09
C GLU A 362 -25.83 -2.09 -16.60
N LEU A 363 -24.72 -2.63 -16.09
CA LEU A 363 -24.33 -2.48 -14.68
C LEU A 363 -23.61 -1.15 -14.37
N GLY A 364 -23.24 -0.36 -15.38
CA GLY A 364 -22.44 0.85 -15.22
C GLY A 364 -21.01 0.61 -14.70
N THR A 365 -20.44 -0.58 -14.92
CA THR A 365 -19.13 -0.98 -14.39
C THR A 365 -17.98 -0.46 -15.24
N LYS A 366 -17.63 0.83 -15.03
CA LYS A 366 -16.56 1.55 -15.76
C LYS A 366 -15.22 0.80 -15.83
N ALA A 367 -14.84 0.07 -14.79
CA ALA A 367 -13.58 -0.69 -14.79
C ALA A 367 -13.53 -1.78 -15.88
N ILE A 368 -14.63 -2.53 -16.05
CA ILE A 368 -14.75 -3.57 -17.06
C ILE A 368 -14.90 -2.95 -18.45
N GLN A 369 -15.66 -1.85 -18.58
CA GLN A 369 -15.78 -1.09 -19.83
C GLN A 369 -14.41 -0.60 -20.33
N LYS A 370 -13.59 -0.03 -19.44
CA LYS A 370 -12.21 0.39 -19.76
C LYS A 370 -11.41 -0.77 -20.36
N SER A 371 -11.44 -1.94 -19.73
CA SER A 371 -10.70 -3.12 -20.22
C SER A 371 -11.19 -3.54 -21.61
N ASN A 372 -12.50 -3.67 -21.80
CA ASN A 372 -13.08 -4.05 -23.09
C ASN A 372 -12.72 -3.06 -24.21
N TYR A 373 -12.80 -1.76 -23.97
CA TYR A 373 -12.42 -0.76 -24.97
C TYR A 373 -10.94 -0.83 -25.33
N PHE A 374 -10.07 -1.15 -24.38
CA PHE A 374 -8.65 -1.35 -24.66
C PHE A 374 -8.42 -2.58 -25.55
N ILE A 375 -9.00 -3.72 -25.19
CA ILE A 375 -8.88 -4.96 -25.98
C ILE A 375 -9.49 -4.76 -27.38
N LEU A 376 -10.68 -4.15 -27.49
CA LEU A 376 -11.30 -3.83 -28.78
C LEU A 376 -10.39 -2.95 -29.65
N ALA A 377 -9.71 -1.96 -29.05
CA ALA A 377 -8.77 -1.12 -29.78
C ALA A 377 -7.61 -1.96 -30.37
N LEU A 378 -7.02 -2.85 -29.58
CA LEU A 378 -5.97 -3.77 -30.02
C LEU A 378 -6.47 -4.74 -31.09
N SER A 379 -7.63 -5.37 -30.88
CA SER A 379 -8.20 -6.33 -31.83
C SER A 379 -8.52 -5.69 -33.18
N TYR A 380 -9.08 -4.47 -33.19
CA TYR A 380 -9.35 -3.75 -34.43
C TYR A 380 -8.06 -3.28 -35.11
N GLU A 381 -7.03 -2.89 -34.35
CA GLU A 381 -5.71 -2.58 -34.88
C GLU A 381 -5.08 -3.82 -35.54
N GLY A 382 -5.15 -4.99 -34.90
CA GLY A 382 -4.69 -6.27 -35.46
C GLY A 382 -5.44 -6.68 -36.73
N LYS A 383 -6.68 -6.22 -36.91
CA LYS A 383 -7.46 -6.37 -38.15
C LYS A 383 -7.21 -5.26 -39.19
N ASN A 384 -6.35 -4.30 -38.89
CA ASN A 384 -6.09 -3.10 -39.69
C ASN A 384 -7.32 -2.19 -39.88
N ASP A 385 -8.32 -2.27 -38.99
CA ASP A 385 -9.44 -1.31 -38.92
C ASP A 385 -9.08 -0.17 -37.96
N TYR A 386 -8.17 0.70 -38.42
CA TYR A 386 -7.66 1.81 -37.61
C TYR A 386 -8.75 2.81 -37.20
N LYS A 387 -9.86 2.87 -37.94
CA LYS A 387 -10.99 3.75 -37.60
C LYS A 387 -11.70 3.26 -36.34
N LEU A 388 -12.04 1.97 -36.29
CA LEU A 388 -12.64 1.37 -35.10
C LEU A 388 -11.65 1.25 -33.95
N ALA A 389 -10.37 0.99 -34.22
CA ALA A 389 -9.33 0.97 -33.21
C ALA A 389 -9.23 2.33 -32.49
N LEU A 390 -9.13 3.42 -33.25
CA LEU A 390 -9.08 4.77 -32.69
C LEU A 390 -10.35 5.15 -31.93
N ALA A 391 -11.53 4.75 -32.43
CA ALA A 391 -12.80 5.01 -31.75
C ALA A 391 -12.84 4.34 -30.37
N ASN A 392 -12.46 3.07 -30.29
CA ASN A 392 -12.40 2.33 -29.02
C ASN A 392 -11.30 2.88 -28.09
N TYR A 393 -10.15 3.28 -28.63
CA TYR A 393 -9.10 3.90 -27.82
C TYR A 393 -9.53 5.24 -27.19
N LYS A 394 -10.35 6.03 -27.89
CA LYS A 394 -10.96 7.25 -27.33
C LYS A 394 -11.91 6.94 -26.17
N LEU A 395 -12.79 5.93 -26.33
CA LEU A 395 -13.68 5.47 -25.27
C LEU A 395 -12.90 4.92 -24.06
N TYR A 396 -11.84 4.15 -24.31
CA TYR A 396 -10.92 3.72 -23.28
C TYR A 396 -10.37 4.91 -22.49
N THR A 397 -9.90 5.96 -23.18
CA THR A 397 -9.32 7.15 -22.55
C THR A 397 -10.37 7.91 -21.73
N GLU A 398 -11.57 8.11 -22.26
CA GLU A 398 -12.66 8.77 -21.53
C GLU A 398 -13.04 8.02 -20.24
N VAL A 399 -13.20 6.70 -20.33
CA VAL A 399 -13.54 5.88 -19.16
C VAL A 399 -12.37 5.81 -18.18
N LYS A 400 -11.13 5.74 -18.67
CA LYS A 400 -9.91 5.83 -17.88
C LYS A 400 -9.92 7.13 -17.09
N ASP A 401 -10.01 8.28 -17.75
CA ASP A 401 -9.98 9.59 -17.10
C ASP A 401 -11.13 9.77 -16.10
N SER A 402 -12.31 9.22 -16.40
CA SER A 402 -13.42 9.20 -15.44
C SER A 402 -13.17 8.33 -14.20
N LEU A 403 -12.34 7.28 -14.29
CA LEU A 403 -11.94 6.46 -13.13
C LEU A 403 -10.81 7.14 -12.33
N PHE A 404 -9.94 7.89 -13.00
CA PHE A 404 -8.84 8.64 -12.40
C PHE A 404 -9.30 10.05 -12.00
N ASN A 405 -10.04 10.17 -10.90
CA ASN A 405 -10.42 11.47 -10.33
C ASN A 405 -9.17 12.35 -10.05
N GLU A 406 -9.30 13.66 -10.28
CA GLU A 406 -8.36 14.79 -10.17
C GLU A 406 -7.37 14.75 -8.98
N ASN A 407 -7.72 14.06 -7.89
CA ASN A 407 -6.89 13.91 -6.70
C ASN A 407 -5.62 13.06 -6.93
N LYS A 408 -5.64 12.07 -7.83
CA LYS A 408 -4.43 11.26 -8.09
C LYS A 408 -3.41 12.02 -8.93
N SER A 409 -3.86 12.92 -9.81
CA SER A 409 -2.99 13.93 -10.44
C SER A 409 -2.37 14.86 -9.41
N LYS A 410 -3.12 15.28 -8.37
CA LYS A 410 -2.58 16.09 -7.27
C LYS A 410 -1.58 15.32 -6.41
N GLU A 411 -1.78 14.02 -6.19
CA GLU A 411 -0.81 13.18 -5.47
C GLU A 411 0.44 12.89 -6.30
N ILE A 412 0.30 12.59 -7.59
CA ILE A 412 1.44 12.47 -8.51
C ILE A 412 2.24 13.78 -8.51
N GLY A 413 1.56 14.94 -8.62
CA GLY A 413 2.22 16.24 -8.53
C GLY A 413 2.88 16.50 -7.17
N LYS A 414 2.34 15.98 -6.06
CA LYS A 414 3.00 16.04 -4.74
C LYS A 414 4.23 15.13 -4.66
N LEU A 415 4.16 13.94 -5.25
CA LEU A 415 5.26 12.99 -5.28
C LEU A 415 6.41 13.51 -6.15
N GLU A 416 6.09 14.08 -7.31
CA GLU A 416 7.04 14.75 -8.21
C GLU A 416 7.68 15.95 -7.50
N ALA A 417 6.89 16.82 -6.87
CA ALA A 417 7.43 17.95 -6.11
C ALA A 417 8.34 17.51 -4.94
N LYS A 418 8.00 16.40 -4.26
CA LYS A 418 8.82 15.84 -3.18
C LYS A 418 10.13 15.28 -3.73
N TYR A 419 10.09 14.53 -4.83
CA TYR A 419 11.27 13.99 -5.50
C TYR A 419 12.20 15.10 -6.00
N ASP A 420 11.65 16.13 -6.64
CA ASP A 420 12.42 17.30 -7.11
C ASP A 420 13.07 18.06 -5.94
N PHE A 421 12.36 18.18 -4.81
CA PHE A 421 12.90 18.79 -3.61
C PHE A 421 14.04 17.95 -2.99
N GLU A 422 13.87 16.63 -2.86
CA GLU A 422 14.90 15.73 -2.33
C GLU A 422 16.16 15.75 -3.21
N LYS A 423 15.99 15.71 -4.54
CA LYS A 423 17.09 15.81 -5.49
C LYS A 423 17.83 17.15 -5.41
N ALA A 424 17.10 18.25 -5.27
CA ALA A 424 17.70 19.58 -5.08
C ALA A 424 18.46 19.68 -3.75
N LEU A 425 18.00 19.01 -2.69
CA LEU A 425 18.71 18.92 -1.41
C LEU A 425 20.03 18.17 -1.56
N GLU A 426 20.02 16.99 -2.19
CA GLU A 426 21.24 16.21 -2.45
C GLU A 426 22.25 16.99 -3.32
N GLU A 427 21.78 17.69 -4.35
CA GLU A 427 22.64 18.51 -5.20
C GLU A 427 23.28 19.66 -4.43
N ARG A 428 22.52 20.30 -3.51
CA ARG A 428 23.03 21.34 -2.63
C ARG A 428 24.07 20.82 -1.65
N GLU A 429 23.83 19.67 -1.02
CA GLU A 429 24.79 19.01 -0.12
C GLU A 429 26.08 18.65 -0.87
N ARG A 430 25.97 18.17 -2.11
CA ARG A 430 27.13 17.88 -2.95
C ARG A 430 27.93 19.14 -3.29
N LEU A 431 27.26 20.23 -3.65
CA LEU A 431 27.90 21.53 -3.90
C LEU A 431 28.61 22.07 -2.66
N GLU A 432 28.00 21.96 -1.48
CA GLU A 432 28.63 22.34 -0.21
C GLU A 432 29.86 21.48 0.09
N ALA A 433 29.78 20.16 -0.13
CA ALA A 433 30.92 19.26 0.04
C ALA A 433 32.06 19.55 -0.95
N GLU A 434 31.76 19.89 -2.21
CA GLU A 434 32.75 20.30 -3.21
C GLU A 434 33.40 21.65 -2.84
N ASN A 435 32.61 22.63 -2.40
CA ASN A 435 33.12 23.92 -1.93
C ASN A 435 34.05 23.76 -0.72
N LEU A 436 33.69 22.91 0.25
CA LEU A 436 34.51 22.63 1.42
C LEU A 436 35.83 21.94 1.02
N ARG A 437 35.80 21.01 0.05
CA ARG A 437 37.01 20.38 -0.50
C ARG A 437 37.91 21.42 -1.19
N ALA A 438 37.34 22.28 -2.04
CA ALA A 438 38.09 23.34 -2.71
C ALA A 438 38.70 24.34 -1.70
N GLU A 439 37.97 24.68 -0.64
CA GLU A 439 38.49 25.53 0.43
C GLU A 439 39.66 24.85 1.17
N ASN A 440 39.54 23.56 1.49
CA ASN A 440 40.59 22.79 2.15
C ASN A 440 41.84 22.66 1.25
N GLU A 441 41.68 22.42 -0.05
CA GLU A 441 42.78 22.40 -1.01
C GLU A 441 43.46 23.78 -1.10
N SER A 442 42.70 24.86 -1.08
CA SER A 442 43.24 26.22 -1.08
C SER A 442 44.04 26.53 0.19
N LYS A 443 43.53 26.11 1.35
CA LYS A 443 44.22 26.22 2.65
C LYS A 443 45.51 25.40 2.64
N GLN A 444 45.46 24.17 2.16
CA GLN A 444 46.62 23.30 2.06
C GLN A 444 47.67 23.87 1.11
N ARG A 445 47.28 24.40 -0.04
CA ARG A 445 48.19 25.06 -0.99
C ARG A 445 48.89 26.27 -0.35
N ARG A 446 48.14 27.11 0.37
CA ARG A 446 48.70 28.26 1.11
C ARG A 446 49.70 27.80 2.17
N ASN A 447 49.37 26.77 2.95
CA ASN A 447 50.27 26.22 3.96
C ASN A 447 51.55 25.66 3.33
N ASN A 448 51.44 24.91 2.23
CA ASN A 448 52.60 24.39 1.51
C ASN A 448 53.52 25.50 0.99
N LEU A 449 52.95 26.59 0.48
CA LEU A 449 53.72 27.77 0.05
C LEU A 449 54.43 28.44 1.24
N GLN A 450 53.73 28.59 2.38
CA GLN A 450 54.32 29.15 3.60
C GLN A 450 55.46 28.28 4.14
N TYR A 451 55.26 26.97 4.25
CA TYR A 451 56.30 26.04 4.69
C TYR A 451 57.50 26.03 3.74
N SER A 452 57.26 26.08 2.44
CA SER A 452 58.33 26.18 1.44
C SER A 452 59.13 27.48 1.61
N GLY A 453 58.45 28.61 1.86
CA GLY A 453 59.09 29.89 2.15
C GLY A 453 59.94 29.87 3.42
N ILE A 454 59.42 29.30 4.51
CA ILE A 454 60.15 29.17 5.78
C ILE A 454 61.36 28.25 5.61
N LEU A 455 61.22 27.14 4.89
CA LEU A 455 62.32 26.21 4.60
C LEU A 455 63.44 26.89 3.80
N ILE A 456 63.09 27.66 2.77
CA ILE A 456 64.08 28.43 1.98
C ILE A 456 64.81 29.44 2.89
N PHE A 457 64.09 30.16 3.75
CA PHE A 457 64.69 31.09 4.70
C PHE A 457 65.65 30.39 5.66
N LEU A 458 65.27 29.22 6.20
CA LEU A 458 66.14 28.40 7.05
C LEU A 458 67.40 27.94 6.30
N VAL A 459 67.27 27.45 5.07
CA VAL A 459 68.44 27.04 4.26
C VAL A 459 69.39 28.22 4.05
N LEU A 460 68.86 29.41 3.76
CA LEU A 460 69.64 30.64 3.61
C LEU A 460 70.31 31.07 4.93
N SER A 461 69.61 30.95 6.07
CA SER A 461 70.18 31.30 7.38
C SER A 461 71.34 30.37 7.75
N PHE A 462 71.19 29.06 7.53
CA PHE A 462 72.28 28.10 7.72
C PHE A 462 73.44 28.36 6.74
N ALA A 463 73.17 28.63 5.46
CA ALA A 463 74.21 28.97 4.49
C ALA A 463 75.01 30.22 4.91
N LEU A 464 74.32 31.24 5.45
CA LEU A 464 74.95 32.44 6.00
C LEU A 464 75.86 32.12 7.19
N VAL A 465 75.39 31.30 8.15
CA VAL A 465 76.19 30.81 9.28
C VAL A 465 77.46 30.10 8.80
N PHE A 466 77.37 29.27 7.76
CA PHE A 466 78.53 28.58 7.20
C PHE A 466 79.49 29.51 6.44
N MET A 467 78.99 30.52 5.73
CA MET A 467 79.82 31.52 5.05
C MET A 467 80.56 32.43 6.03
N LEU A 468 79.92 32.82 7.14
CA LEU A 468 80.54 33.64 8.18
C LEU A 468 81.65 32.92 8.94
N GLY A 469 81.68 31.58 8.93
CA GLY A 469 82.84 30.81 9.39
C GLY A 469 84.12 31.02 8.56
N ARG A 470 84.07 31.84 7.50
CA ARG A 470 85.22 32.29 6.69
C ARG A 470 85.58 33.78 6.91
N ILE A 471 84.85 34.50 7.76
CA ILE A 471 85.03 35.93 8.05
C ILE A 471 85.24 36.09 9.58
N SER A 472 86.08 37.03 10.01
CA SER A 472 86.36 37.26 11.44
C SER A 472 85.21 37.99 12.15
N VAL A 473 84.23 37.24 12.63
CA VAL A 473 83.06 37.76 13.37
C VAL A 473 83.25 37.56 14.89
N PRO A 474 82.82 38.49 15.76
CA PRO A 474 82.88 38.30 17.20
C PRO A 474 82.15 37.02 17.66
N ASN A 475 82.79 36.25 18.56
CA ASN A 475 82.27 34.94 19.03
C ASN A 475 80.82 34.99 19.53
N ARG A 476 80.45 36.03 20.29
CA ARG A 476 79.08 36.19 20.80
C ARG A 476 78.03 36.34 19.70
N LEU A 477 78.39 36.98 18.60
CA LEU A 477 77.47 37.16 17.46
C LEU A 477 77.31 35.84 16.71
N ALA A 478 78.39 35.08 16.52
CA ALA A 478 78.34 33.75 15.91
C ALA A 478 77.51 32.76 16.75
N GLU A 479 77.70 32.75 18.08
CA GLU A 479 76.89 31.96 19.02
C GLU A 479 75.41 32.31 18.92
N GLY A 480 75.08 33.60 18.95
CA GLY A 480 73.70 34.06 18.80
C GLY A 480 73.06 33.61 17.48
N MET A 481 73.76 33.78 16.36
CA MET A 481 73.23 33.40 15.04
C MET A 481 73.03 31.89 14.88
N ILE A 482 73.94 31.06 15.41
CA ILE A 482 73.81 29.60 15.41
C ILE A 482 72.61 29.21 16.28
N PHE A 483 72.53 29.76 17.49
CA PHE A 483 71.42 29.50 18.41
C PHE A 483 70.07 29.87 17.77
N PHE A 484 69.93 31.07 17.20
CA PHE A 484 68.69 31.50 16.55
C PHE A 484 68.36 30.66 15.32
N SER A 485 69.35 30.24 14.52
CA SER A 485 69.11 29.38 13.35
C SER A 485 68.59 28.00 13.74
N PHE A 486 69.16 27.41 14.80
CA PHE A 486 68.71 26.13 15.32
C PHE A 486 67.40 26.22 16.10
N LEU A 487 67.14 27.33 16.79
CA LEU A 487 65.85 27.59 17.44
C LEU A 487 64.74 27.69 16.39
N LEU A 488 64.95 28.47 15.32
CA LEU A 488 64.01 28.57 14.21
C LEU A 488 63.81 27.22 13.50
N PHE A 489 64.88 26.44 13.34
CA PHE A 489 64.80 25.10 12.77
C PHE A 489 64.00 24.13 13.65
N PHE A 490 64.22 24.18 14.97
CA PHE A 490 63.49 23.39 15.94
C PHE A 490 62.00 23.73 15.93
N GLU A 491 61.65 25.01 16.06
CA GLU A 491 60.27 25.50 16.02
C GLU A 491 59.57 25.15 14.70
N PHE A 492 60.24 25.30 13.57
CA PHE A 492 59.70 24.89 12.28
C PHE A 492 59.43 23.38 12.21
N THR A 493 60.35 22.56 12.73
CA THR A 493 60.21 21.11 12.73
C THR A 493 59.07 20.67 13.66
N LEU A 494 58.87 21.35 14.79
CA LEU A 494 57.71 21.14 15.65
C LEU A 494 56.40 21.40 14.90
N VAL A 495 56.27 22.57 14.27
CA VAL A 495 55.06 22.94 13.52
C VAL A 495 54.79 21.98 12.36
N LEU A 496 55.84 21.49 11.68
CA LEU A 496 55.70 20.56 10.57
C LEU A 496 55.27 19.15 11.03
N LEU A 497 55.79 18.69 12.16
CA LEU A 497 55.49 17.36 12.71
C LEU A 497 54.20 17.33 13.54
N ASP A 498 53.72 18.47 14.04
CA ASP A 498 52.54 18.56 14.92
C ASP A 498 51.30 17.82 14.36
N PRO A 499 50.90 17.93 13.07
CA PRO A 499 49.76 17.18 12.55
C PRO A 499 49.94 15.65 12.59
N TYR A 500 51.18 15.17 12.45
CA TYR A 500 51.49 13.74 12.53
C TYR A 500 51.53 13.28 13.99
N ILE A 501 52.12 14.09 14.88
CA ILE A 501 52.13 13.84 16.32
C ILE A 501 50.70 13.83 16.87
N ASP A 502 49.80 14.67 16.36
CA ASP A 502 48.39 14.73 16.76
C ASP A 502 47.62 13.47 16.40
N ARG A 503 47.88 12.91 15.21
CA ARG A 503 47.26 11.66 14.77
C ARG A 503 47.63 10.48 15.68
N TYR A 504 48.85 10.45 16.21
CA TYR A 504 49.31 9.38 17.12
C TYR A 504 48.99 9.66 18.58
N SER A 505 48.97 10.92 19.00
CA SER A 505 48.71 11.31 20.38
C SER A 505 47.21 11.43 20.69
N SER A 506 46.34 11.44 19.68
CA SER A 506 44.90 11.75 19.82
C SER A 506 44.66 13.06 20.58
N GLY A 507 45.59 14.01 20.47
CA GLY A 507 45.55 15.30 21.17
C GLY A 507 46.04 15.27 22.63
N ALA A 508 46.56 14.14 23.14
CA ALA A 508 47.05 14.02 24.52
C ALA A 508 48.32 14.88 24.77
N PRO A 509 48.27 15.91 25.64
CA PRO A 509 49.37 16.87 25.78
C PRO A 509 50.70 16.26 26.25
N ALA A 510 50.64 15.26 27.14
CA ALA A 510 51.84 14.60 27.67
C ALA A 510 52.61 13.82 26.60
N ILE A 511 51.90 13.23 25.64
CA ILE A 511 52.51 12.46 24.55
C ILE A 511 53.15 13.43 23.55
N LYS A 512 52.47 14.53 23.18
CA LYS A 512 53.05 15.58 22.34
C LYS A 512 54.35 16.14 22.95
N LEU A 513 54.33 16.43 24.25
CA LEU A 513 55.51 16.93 24.97
C LEU A 513 56.67 15.93 24.93
N GLY A 514 56.37 14.62 25.04
CA GLY A 514 57.36 13.56 24.89
C GLY A 514 58.04 13.53 23.52
N PHE A 515 57.27 13.68 22.43
CA PHE A 515 57.82 13.79 21.07
C PHE A 515 58.68 15.04 20.89
N ASN A 516 58.22 16.19 21.40
CA ASN A 516 58.97 17.45 21.32
C ASN A 516 60.31 17.35 22.07
N ALA A 517 60.31 16.73 23.26
CA ALA A 517 61.52 16.49 24.04
C ALA A 517 62.50 15.54 23.32
N LEU A 518 61.99 14.49 22.67
CA LEU A 518 62.81 13.58 21.86
C LEU A 518 63.45 14.29 20.67
N LEU A 519 62.67 15.11 19.96
CA LEU A 519 63.16 15.91 18.84
C LEU A 519 64.25 16.89 19.29
N ALA A 520 64.05 17.58 20.42
CA ALA A 520 65.05 18.46 21.02
C ALA A 520 66.34 17.71 21.36
N GLY A 521 66.21 16.50 21.93
CA GLY A 521 67.33 15.62 22.25
C GLY A 521 68.16 15.17 21.05
N LEU A 522 67.56 15.11 19.84
CA LEU A 522 68.26 14.81 18.59
C LEU A 522 68.97 16.03 17.99
N ILE A 523 68.36 17.22 18.10
CA ILE A 523 68.86 18.45 17.48
C ILE A 523 69.98 19.08 18.31
N PHE A 524 69.90 19.00 19.64
CA PHE A 524 70.85 19.65 20.54
C PHE A 524 72.32 19.15 20.41
N PRO A 525 72.60 17.84 20.26
CA PRO A 525 73.95 17.35 20.00
C PRO A 525 74.55 17.89 18.69
N LEU A 526 73.71 18.02 17.65
CA LEU A 526 74.13 18.55 16.35
C LEU A 526 74.44 20.05 16.44
N HIS A 527 73.62 20.82 17.15
CA HIS A 527 73.89 22.23 17.46
C HIS A 527 75.26 22.38 18.13
N SER A 528 75.50 21.65 19.22
CA SER A 528 76.76 21.71 19.99
C SER A 528 77.98 21.33 19.14
N PHE A 529 77.86 20.32 18.29
CA PHE A 529 78.92 19.92 17.37
C PHE A 529 79.26 21.01 16.35
N ILE A 530 78.26 21.61 15.71
CA ILE A 530 78.46 22.66 14.70
C ILE A 530 79.03 23.93 15.35
N GLU A 531 78.52 24.30 16.52
CA GLU A 531 79.01 25.44 17.30
C GLU A 531 80.50 25.28 17.65
N THR A 532 80.89 24.11 18.17
CA THR A 532 82.29 23.80 18.51
C THR A 532 83.20 23.85 17.28
N LYS A 533 82.74 23.31 16.15
CA LYS A 533 83.51 23.26 14.90
C LYS A 533 83.69 24.64 14.26
N LEU A 534 82.69 25.52 14.36
CA LEU A 534 82.77 26.90 13.88
C LEU A 534 83.69 27.74 14.79
N LYS A 535 83.57 27.61 16.11
CA LYS A 535 84.50 28.24 17.08
C LYS A 535 85.96 27.88 16.80
N GLY A 536 86.24 26.60 16.52
CA GLY A 536 87.59 26.13 16.17
C GLY A 536 88.16 26.72 14.87
N ARG A 537 87.32 27.25 13.98
CA ARG A 537 87.74 27.95 12.74
C ARG A 537 87.92 29.45 12.94
N ILE A 538 87.07 30.08 13.75
CA ILE A 538 87.11 31.53 14.04
C ILE A 538 88.33 31.90 14.91
N VAL A 539 88.78 31.01 15.81
CA VAL A 539 89.96 31.24 16.67
C VAL A 539 91.30 31.13 15.91
N LYS A 540 91.29 30.66 14.64
CA LYS A 540 92.49 30.54 13.80
C LYS A 540 92.67 31.65 12.75
N SER A 541 91.79 32.66 12.71
CA SER A 541 91.89 33.81 11.79
C SER A 541 92.35 35.08 12.48
#